data_AF-A0AAD9ZEI3-F1
#
_entry.id   AF-A0AAD9ZEI3-F1
#
_cell.length_a   1.000
_cell.length_b   1.000
_cell.length_c   1.000
_cell.angle_alpha   90.00
_cell.angle_beta   90.00
_cell.angle_gamma   90.00
#
_symmetry.space_group_name_H-M   'P 1'
#
loop_
_entity.id
_entity.type
_entity.pdbx_description
1 polymer ?
#
loop_
_entity_poly.entity_id
_entity_poly.type
_entity_poly.pdbx_seq_one_letter_code
_entity_poly.pdbx_strand_id
1 'polypeptide(L)'
;MNSDVFIKGDFFRVRSWDLFGNGIINADGDLWKIQRKAGLRFFSNANLKTLIDDVLPPIMADTEKVLDDAAQTNTSIDLQSMLLELTTRLMGNMAYDMDMPASLPFSKSFDFASGAIGERFQNPFYKLKEIVLGAPLRKAVFEIKTFGSRIVSAAVQKRQDQSKNKSVDPLQNNLINSLLDNIDDHTVVADAAMNYLSAASQWGPIGRRQPPRYNRFNRTQQIYNLWHTSPSFRYGVGGVGVGGGVFYYVNLERVPVSGRLRFNCVSEGYEERAAEQQFQMVMQEFQGRVLSPNHPSSRLVNRVLERLIPASGLDGQKWEVRVIDDPEQKNAFVMPG
;
A
#
# COMPACT_ATOMS: atom_id res chain seq x y z
N MET A 1 14.39 -7.80 2.98
CA MET A 1 13.07 -8.36 3.30
C MET A 1 12.66 -9.25 2.15
N ASN A 2 12.76 -10.57 2.34
CA ASN A 2 12.35 -11.56 1.34
C ASN A 2 10.81 -11.65 1.38
N SER A 3 10.14 -11.36 0.27
CA SER A 3 8.67 -11.45 0.19
C SER A 3 8.14 -12.88 0.15
N ASP A 4 9.02 -13.86 -0.10
CA ASP A 4 8.62 -15.27 -0.22
C ASP A 4 8.21 -15.86 1.14
N VAL A 5 8.80 -15.36 2.22
CA VAL A 5 8.51 -15.74 3.60
C VAL A 5 7.36 -14.92 4.22
N PHE A 6 7.12 -13.72 3.69
CA PHE A 6 6.15 -12.75 4.22
C PHE A 6 5.11 -12.40 3.15
N ILE A 7 4.17 -13.32 2.94
CA ILE A 7 2.96 -12.99 2.19
C ILE A 7 2.22 -11.85 2.89
N LYS A 8 1.71 -10.92 2.10
CA LYS A 8 0.84 -9.87 2.61
C LYS A 8 -0.50 -10.52 2.89
N GLY A 9 -0.62 -11.06 4.11
CA GLY A 9 -1.72 -11.95 4.49
C GLY A 9 -3.09 -11.46 4.02
N ASP A 10 -3.99 -12.41 3.76
CA ASP A 10 -5.31 -12.17 3.15
C ASP A 10 -6.09 -11.03 3.79
N PHE A 11 -5.87 -10.80 5.07
CA PHE A 11 -6.42 -9.67 5.80
C PHE A 11 -6.15 -8.31 5.13
N PHE A 12 -4.92 -8.04 4.72
CA PHE A 12 -4.55 -6.79 4.05
C PHE A 12 -4.97 -6.79 2.59
N ARG A 13 -4.66 -7.89 1.88
CA ARG A 13 -4.92 -8.03 0.45
C ARG A 13 -6.40 -7.86 0.11
N VAL A 14 -7.30 -8.57 0.81
CA VAL A 14 -8.75 -8.51 0.56
C VAL A 14 -9.32 -7.13 0.84
N ARG A 15 -8.81 -6.42 1.86
CA ARG A 15 -9.32 -5.10 2.24
C ARG A 15 -8.85 -3.98 1.33
N SER A 16 -7.69 -4.12 0.69
CA SER A 16 -7.11 -3.08 -0.15
C SER A 16 -7.14 -3.39 -1.65
N TRP A 17 -7.64 -4.57 -2.03
CA TRP A 17 -7.68 -5.08 -3.41
C TRP A 17 -8.24 -4.08 -4.41
N ASP A 18 -9.33 -3.40 -4.08
CA ASP A 18 -9.98 -2.47 -5.01
C ASP A 18 -9.05 -1.33 -5.48
N LEU A 19 -8.16 -0.87 -4.61
CA LEU A 19 -7.24 0.23 -4.90
C LEU A 19 -5.90 -0.26 -5.44
N PHE A 20 -5.27 -1.20 -4.74
CA PHE A 20 -3.90 -1.62 -5.08
C PHE A 20 -3.85 -2.81 -6.03
N GLY A 21 -4.95 -3.56 -6.17
CA GLY A 21 -5.08 -4.69 -7.10
C GLY A 21 -3.90 -5.63 -7.05
N ASN A 22 -3.29 -5.86 -8.21
CA ASN A 22 -2.11 -6.70 -8.38
C ASN A 22 -0.77 -5.96 -8.28
N GLY A 23 -0.75 -4.67 -7.95
CA GLY A 23 0.51 -3.93 -7.90
C GLY A 23 1.32 -4.22 -6.64
N ILE A 24 2.51 -3.63 -6.55
CA ILE A 24 3.57 -4.07 -5.63
C ILE A 24 3.17 -4.05 -4.16
N ILE A 25 2.18 -3.24 -3.77
CA ILE A 25 1.63 -3.17 -2.41
C ILE A 25 0.81 -4.42 -2.06
N ASN A 26 0.22 -5.14 -3.03
CA ASN A 26 -0.56 -6.36 -2.81
C ASN A 26 0.00 -7.61 -3.49
N ALA A 27 0.99 -7.45 -4.37
CA ALA A 27 1.66 -8.58 -5.01
C ALA A 27 2.48 -9.39 -4.00
N ASP A 28 2.45 -10.71 -4.15
CA ASP A 28 3.25 -11.70 -3.42
C ASP A 28 4.04 -12.59 -4.40
N GLY A 29 5.06 -13.30 -3.90
CA GLY A 29 5.84 -14.28 -4.66
C GLY A 29 6.46 -13.73 -5.96
N ASP A 30 6.31 -14.47 -7.05
CA ASP A 30 6.93 -14.15 -8.35
C ASP A 30 6.47 -12.81 -8.92
N LEU A 31 5.19 -12.46 -8.76
CA LEU A 31 4.66 -11.19 -9.26
C LEU A 31 5.31 -10.00 -8.55
N TRP A 32 5.54 -10.11 -7.24
CA TRP A 32 6.28 -9.12 -6.49
C TRP A 32 7.73 -9.01 -6.97
N LYS A 33 8.41 -10.15 -7.21
CA LYS A 33 9.79 -10.17 -7.68
C LYS A 33 9.93 -9.48 -9.04
N ILE A 34 9.00 -9.75 -9.96
CA ILE A 34 8.94 -9.14 -11.28
C ILE A 34 8.78 -7.61 -11.16
N GLN A 35 7.79 -7.15 -10.40
CA GLN A 35 7.54 -5.72 -10.22
C GLN A 35 8.68 -5.00 -9.49
N ARG A 36 9.29 -5.65 -8.49
CA ARG A 36 10.44 -5.11 -7.77
C ARG A 36 11.66 -5.01 -8.67
N LYS A 37 11.91 -6.02 -9.52
CA LYS A 37 13.01 -6.01 -10.49
C LYS A 37 12.85 -4.88 -11.50
N ALA A 38 11.62 -4.63 -11.96
CA ALA A 38 11.33 -3.48 -12.82
C ALA A 38 11.58 -2.13 -12.10
N GLY A 39 11.13 -1.99 -10.85
CA GLY A 39 11.40 -0.81 -10.04
C GLY A 39 12.90 -0.56 -9.79
N LEU A 40 13.67 -1.61 -9.51
CA LEU A 40 15.13 -1.49 -9.32
C LEU A 40 15.86 -1.04 -10.58
N ARG A 41 15.39 -1.46 -11.78
CA ARG A 41 15.91 -0.96 -13.05
C ARG A 41 15.59 0.52 -13.25
N PHE A 42 14.37 0.92 -12.89
CA PHE A 42 13.97 2.32 -12.93
C PHE A 42 14.86 3.21 -12.05
N PHE A 43 15.18 2.78 -10.83
CA PHE A 43 16.07 3.51 -9.90
C PHE A 43 17.58 3.24 -10.13
N SER A 44 17.98 2.85 -11.34
CA SER A 44 19.40 2.64 -11.65
C SER A 44 20.17 3.96 -11.72
N ASN A 45 21.48 3.91 -11.50
CA ASN A 45 22.36 5.09 -11.57
C ASN A 45 22.28 5.81 -12.93
N ALA A 46 22.10 5.07 -14.03
CA ALA A 46 21.95 5.64 -15.36
C ALA A 46 20.67 6.49 -15.46
N ASN A 47 19.54 5.94 -15.01
CA ASN A 47 18.26 6.65 -15.02
C ASN A 47 18.26 7.85 -14.06
N LEU A 48 18.87 7.74 -12.87
CA LEU A 48 19.02 8.87 -11.95
C LEU A 48 19.89 9.99 -12.55
N LYS A 49 20.90 9.64 -13.35
CA LYS A 49 21.71 10.64 -14.06
C LYS A 49 20.87 11.37 -15.11
N THR A 50 20.11 10.66 -15.93
CA THR A 50 19.14 11.25 -16.88
C THR A 50 18.11 12.13 -16.18
N LEU A 51 17.63 11.73 -15.01
CA LEU A 51 16.73 12.56 -14.21
C LEU A 51 17.35 13.91 -13.85
N ILE A 52 18.60 13.91 -13.40
CA ILE A 52 19.32 15.12 -12.96
C ILE A 52 19.73 15.98 -14.16
N ASP A 53 20.23 15.35 -15.22
CA ASP A 53 20.83 16.05 -16.36
C ASP A 53 19.78 16.53 -17.38
N ASP A 54 18.70 15.74 -17.60
CA ASP A 54 17.75 15.98 -18.70
C ASP A 54 16.35 16.38 -18.22
N VAL A 55 15.83 15.76 -17.15
CA VAL A 55 14.41 15.93 -16.73
C VAL A 55 14.23 17.06 -15.70
N LEU A 56 15.15 17.17 -14.73
CA LEU A 56 15.07 18.16 -13.65
C LEU A 56 15.22 19.62 -14.14
N PRO A 57 16.17 19.97 -15.03
CA PRO A 57 16.38 21.37 -15.42
C PRO A 57 15.15 22.08 -15.99
N PRO A 58 14.37 21.51 -16.95
CA PRO A 58 13.20 22.20 -17.49
C PRO A 58 12.10 22.41 -16.45
N ILE A 59 11.88 21.46 -15.53
CA ILE A 59 10.84 21.56 -14.50
C ILE A 59 11.28 22.56 -13.39
N MET A 60 12.57 22.60 -13.06
CA MET A 60 13.13 23.63 -12.16
C MET A 60 12.99 25.03 -12.76
N ALA A 61 13.29 25.21 -14.04
CA ALA A 61 13.13 26.51 -14.71
C ALA A 61 11.67 27.02 -14.66
N ASP A 62 10.67 26.14 -14.79
CA ASP A 62 9.27 26.51 -14.59
C ASP A 62 8.98 26.94 -13.14
N THR A 63 9.58 26.25 -12.17
CA THR A 63 9.41 26.53 -10.73
C THR A 63 10.06 27.86 -10.33
N GLU A 64 11.25 28.14 -10.88
CA GLU A 64 11.97 29.40 -10.72
C GLU A 64 11.14 30.59 -11.22
N LYS A 65 10.51 30.49 -12.39
CA LYS A 65 9.62 31.55 -12.90
C LYS A 65 8.47 31.86 -11.94
N VAL A 66 7.84 30.84 -11.36
CA VAL A 66 6.75 31.03 -10.39
C VAL A 66 7.25 31.73 -9.13
N LEU A 67 8.48 31.42 -8.67
CA LEU A 67 9.11 32.08 -7.53
C LEU A 67 9.48 33.53 -7.85
N ASP A 68 10.03 33.80 -9.04
CA ASP A 68 10.37 35.15 -9.50
C ASP A 68 9.13 36.03 -9.63
N ASP A 69 8.05 35.51 -10.21
CA ASP A 69 6.77 36.22 -10.33
C ASP A 69 6.19 36.59 -8.96
N ALA A 70 6.28 35.67 -7.99
CA ALA A 70 5.82 35.94 -6.63
C ALA A 70 6.72 36.92 -5.88
N ALA A 71 8.03 36.87 -6.10
CA ALA A 71 8.97 37.85 -5.55
C ALA A 71 8.69 39.25 -6.10
N GLN A 72 8.41 39.39 -7.40
CA GLN A 72 8.07 40.67 -8.03
C GLN A 72 6.71 41.22 -7.58
N THR A 73 5.73 40.34 -7.41
CA THR A 73 4.35 40.72 -6.98
C THR A 73 4.19 40.79 -5.46
N ASN A 74 5.24 40.43 -4.70
CA ASN A 74 5.27 40.36 -3.25
C ASN A 74 4.14 39.48 -2.68
N THR A 75 3.88 38.35 -3.35
CA THR A 75 2.83 37.39 -2.98
C THR A 75 3.40 36.22 -2.20
N SER A 76 2.65 35.69 -1.23
CA SER A 76 3.05 34.50 -0.50
C SER A 76 2.72 33.24 -1.29
N ILE A 77 3.70 32.34 -1.42
CA ILE A 77 3.53 31.01 -2.02
C ILE A 77 3.61 29.93 -0.94
N ASP A 78 2.75 28.92 -1.06
CA ASP A 78 2.89 27.67 -0.33
C ASP A 78 3.97 26.76 -0.96
N LEU A 79 5.16 26.76 -0.36
CA LEU A 79 6.29 25.92 -0.79
C LEU A 79 5.96 24.42 -0.74
N GLN A 80 5.07 23.97 0.14
CA GLN A 80 4.69 22.56 0.21
C GLN A 80 3.95 22.13 -1.07
N SER A 81 3.03 22.96 -1.53
CA SER A 81 2.27 22.71 -2.75
C SER A 81 3.15 22.75 -3.99
N MET A 82 4.08 23.70 -4.05
CA MET A 82 5.04 23.83 -5.15
C MET A 82 6.01 22.65 -5.21
N LEU A 83 6.61 22.26 -4.08
CA LEU A 83 7.52 21.11 -4.03
C LEU A 83 6.81 19.81 -4.38
N LEU A 84 5.56 19.64 -3.92
CA LEU A 84 4.74 18.49 -4.31
C LEU A 84 4.47 18.46 -5.82
N GLU A 85 4.20 19.61 -6.42
CA GLU A 85 4.01 19.75 -7.87
C GLU A 85 5.29 19.42 -8.64
N LEU A 86 6.43 19.96 -8.21
CA LEU A 86 7.75 19.65 -8.76
C LEU A 86 8.01 18.13 -8.73
N THR A 87 7.87 17.48 -7.56
CA THR A 87 8.15 16.04 -7.44
C THR A 87 7.17 15.20 -8.24
N THR A 88 5.90 15.61 -8.35
CA THR A 88 4.88 14.87 -9.12
C THR A 88 5.16 14.96 -10.62
N ARG A 89 5.49 16.15 -11.14
CA ARG A 89 5.86 16.33 -12.55
C ARG A 89 7.14 15.58 -12.89
N LEU A 90 8.12 15.60 -11.99
CA LEU A 90 9.39 14.90 -12.15
C LEU A 90 9.20 13.38 -12.21
N MET A 91 8.43 12.81 -11.27
CA MET A 91 8.10 11.37 -11.30
C MET A 91 7.24 11.02 -12.52
N GLY A 92 6.25 11.85 -12.88
CA GLY A 92 5.40 11.64 -14.04
C GLY A 92 6.19 11.54 -15.34
N ASN A 93 7.09 12.50 -15.58
CA ASN A 93 7.96 12.51 -16.76
C ASN A 93 8.94 11.35 -16.74
N MET A 94 9.61 11.09 -15.62
CA MET A 94 10.64 10.05 -15.57
C MET A 94 10.08 8.62 -15.63
N ALA A 95 8.97 8.35 -14.95
CA ALA A 95 8.44 6.98 -14.81
C ALA A 95 7.45 6.61 -15.91
N TYR A 96 6.64 7.57 -16.37
CA TYR A 96 5.53 7.35 -17.29
C TYR A 96 5.62 8.17 -18.58
N ASP A 97 6.61 9.05 -18.69
CA ASP A 97 6.80 9.92 -19.86
C ASP A 97 5.54 10.77 -20.14
N MET A 98 4.99 11.30 -19.06
CA MET A 98 3.77 12.10 -19.04
C MET A 98 3.94 13.29 -18.10
N ASP A 99 3.56 14.48 -18.55
CA ASP A 99 3.43 15.63 -17.65
C ASP A 99 2.20 15.43 -16.75
N MET A 100 2.46 15.22 -15.46
CA MET A 100 1.44 14.94 -14.45
C MET A 100 1.41 16.09 -13.43
N PRO A 101 0.43 17.00 -13.50
CA PRO A 101 0.28 18.02 -12.47
C PRO A 101 -0.21 17.40 -11.16
N ALA A 102 0.25 17.90 -10.01
CA ALA A 102 -0.20 17.39 -8.71
C ALA A 102 -1.72 17.54 -8.47
N SER A 103 -2.37 18.46 -9.20
CA SER A 103 -3.80 18.75 -9.13
C SER A 103 -4.70 17.81 -9.94
N LEU A 104 -4.16 16.72 -10.51
CA LEU A 104 -4.92 15.75 -11.29
C LEU A 104 -6.15 15.23 -10.53
N PRO A 105 -7.27 14.97 -11.24
CA PRO A 105 -8.43 14.27 -10.67
C PRO A 105 -8.03 12.96 -9.97
N PHE A 106 -7.00 12.29 -10.48
CA PHE A 106 -6.38 11.12 -9.87
C PHE A 106 -6.03 11.34 -8.39
N SER A 107 -5.27 12.39 -8.05
CA SER A 107 -4.79 12.63 -6.68
C SER A 107 -5.94 12.73 -5.68
N LYS A 108 -7.01 13.45 -6.04
CA LYS A 108 -8.20 13.60 -5.20
C LYS A 108 -8.92 12.27 -4.97
N SER A 109 -9.08 11.49 -6.04
CA SER A 109 -9.78 10.20 -5.98
C SER A 109 -8.93 9.16 -5.24
N PHE A 110 -7.60 9.21 -5.40
CA PHE A 110 -6.67 8.36 -4.67
C PHE A 110 -6.65 8.67 -3.18
N ASP A 111 -6.56 9.94 -2.77
CA ASP A 111 -6.61 10.34 -1.35
C ASP A 111 -7.92 9.88 -0.69
N PHE A 112 -9.05 10.08 -1.38
CA PHE A 112 -10.35 9.62 -0.89
C PHE A 112 -10.42 8.09 -0.77
N ALA A 113 -10.00 7.37 -1.81
CA ALA A 113 -10.03 5.90 -1.81
C ALA A 113 -9.10 5.32 -0.74
N SER A 114 -7.91 5.88 -0.57
CA SER A 114 -6.93 5.48 0.43
C SER A 114 -7.48 5.65 1.85
N GLY A 115 -8.12 6.80 2.14
CA GLY A 115 -8.77 7.04 3.42
C GLY A 115 -9.92 6.06 3.69
N ALA A 116 -10.80 5.88 2.71
CA ALA A 116 -11.94 4.96 2.83
C ALA A 116 -11.50 3.50 3.02
N ILE A 117 -10.44 3.07 2.33
CA ILE A 117 -9.84 1.74 2.52
C ILE A 117 -9.15 1.64 3.88
N GLY A 118 -8.49 2.69 4.35
CA GLY A 118 -7.95 2.77 5.71
C GLY A 118 -9.01 2.50 6.77
N GLU A 119 -10.24 3.03 6.60
CA GLU A 119 -11.35 2.75 7.51
C GLU A 119 -11.76 1.26 7.53
N ARG A 120 -11.54 0.49 6.45
CA ARG A 120 -11.84 -0.96 6.42
C ARG A 120 -11.00 -1.75 7.44
N PHE A 121 -9.81 -1.25 7.77
CA PHE A 121 -8.92 -1.88 8.75
C PHE A 121 -9.38 -1.67 10.19
N GLN A 122 -10.12 -0.59 10.46
CA GLN A 122 -10.68 -0.30 11.78
C GLN A 122 -12.11 -0.84 11.93
N ASN A 123 -12.81 -1.08 10.82
CA ASN A 123 -14.21 -1.49 10.83
C ASN A 123 -14.39 -2.96 10.36
N PRO A 124 -14.64 -3.92 11.28
CA PRO A 124 -14.88 -5.31 10.91
C PRO A 124 -16.14 -5.51 10.05
N PHE A 125 -17.11 -4.59 10.12
CA PHE A 125 -18.36 -4.62 9.37
C PHE A 125 -18.31 -3.77 8.08
N TYR A 126 -17.12 -3.46 7.55
CA TYR A 126 -16.96 -2.60 6.36
C TYR A 126 -17.75 -3.10 5.15
N LYS A 127 -17.87 -4.42 4.96
CA LYS A 127 -18.64 -5.02 3.86
C LYS A 127 -20.11 -4.57 3.87
N LEU A 128 -20.75 -4.57 5.04
CA LEU A 128 -22.14 -4.12 5.19
C LEU A 128 -22.25 -2.61 4.97
N LYS A 129 -21.31 -1.83 5.52
CA LYS A 129 -21.25 -0.38 5.32
C LYS A 129 -21.15 -0.02 3.84
N GLU A 130 -20.35 -0.74 3.06
CA GLU A 130 -20.10 -0.44 1.65
C GLU A 130 -21.20 -0.90 0.69
N ILE A 131 -22.00 -1.91 1.07
CA ILE A 131 -23.22 -2.24 0.34
C ILE A 131 -24.16 -1.02 0.30
N VAL A 132 -24.30 -0.33 1.44
CA VAL A 132 -25.23 0.81 1.59
C VAL A 132 -24.59 2.15 1.19
N LEU A 133 -23.32 2.38 1.52
CA LEU A 133 -22.66 3.68 1.41
C LEU A 133 -21.43 3.69 0.47
N GLY A 134 -21.09 2.59 -0.19
CA GLY A 134 -19.84 2.44 -0.96
C GLY A 134 -19.81 3.09 -2.35
N ALA A 135 -20.89 3.73 -2.81
CA ALA A 135 -20.94 4.34 -4.15
C ALA A 135 -19.83 5.39 -4.41
N PRO A 136 -19.48 6.29 -3.47
CA PRO A 136 -18.37 7.23 -3.67
C PRO A 136 -17.02 6.54 -3.80
N LEU A 137 -16.80 5.46 -3.04
CA LEU A 137 -15.56 4.67 -3.11
C LEU A 137 -15.44 3.96 -4.46
N ARG A 138 -16.52 3.34 -4.94
CA ARG A 138 -16.54 2.72 -6.28
C ARG A 138 -16.25 3.73 -7.38
N LYS A 139 -16.79 4.95 -7.29
CA LYS A 139 -16.51 6.03 -8.24
C LYS A 139 -15.04 6.45 -8.21
N ALA A 140 -14.48 6.67 -7.02
CA ALA A 140 -13.08 7.04 -6.87
C ALA A 140 -12.13 5.95 -7.41
N VAL A 141 -12.39 4.67 -7.08
CA VAL A 141 -11.64 3.52 -7.61
C VAL A 141 -11.76 3.45 -9.13
N PHE A 142 -12.95 3.67 -9.70
CA PHE A 142 -13.14 3.69 -11.14
C PHE A 142 -12.29 4.77 -11.84
N GLU A 143 -12.25 5.98 -11.29
CA GLU A 143 -11.43 7.07 -11.82
C GLU A 143 -9.93 6.74 -11.76
N ILE A 144 -9.46 6.14 -10.67
CA ILE A 144 -8.07 5.67 -10.50
C ILE A 144 -7.73 4.60 -11.54
N LYS A 145 -8.58 3.57 -11.70
CA LYS A 145 -8.36 2.48 -12.66
C LYS A 145 -8.38 3.00 -14.10
N THR A 146 -9.28 3.93 -14.42
CA THR A 146 -9.34 4.57 -15.74
C THR A 146 -8.05 5.34 -16.04
N PHE A 147 -7.52 6.05 -15.04
CA PHE A 147 -6.24 6.75 -15.17
C PHE A 147 -5.07 5.79 -15.39
N GLY A 148 -5.00 4.69 -14.63
CA GLY A 148 -4.00 3.63 -14.84
C GLY A 148 -4.05 3.04 -16.25
N SER A 149 -5.25 2.71 -16.75
CA SER A 149 -5.43 2.22 -18.11
C SER A 149 -4.96 3.24 -19.16
N ARG A 150 -5.13 4.54 -18.89
CA ARG A 150 -4.65 5.61 -19.79
C ARG A 150 -3.13 5.67 -19.84
N ILE A 151 -2.45 5.54 -18.71
CA ILE A 151 -0.96 5.47 -18.66
C ILE A 151 -0.47 4.30 -19.52
N VAL A 152 -1.04 3.11 -19.32
CA VAL A 152 -0.63 1.92 -20.06
C VAL A 152 -0.91 2.07 -21.56
N SER A 153 -2.10 2.56 -21.92
CA SER A 153 -2.48 2.76 -23.32
C SER A 153 -1.56 3.76 -24.04
N ALA A 154 -1.22 4.87 -23.37
CA ALA A 154 -0.31 5.88 -23.90
C ALA A 154 1.11 5.30 -24.13
N ALA A 155 1.62 4.52 -23.17
CA ALA A 155 2.93 3.88 -23.29
C ALA A 155 2.97 2.84 -24.42
N VAL A 156 1.93 2.00 -24.54
CA VAL A 156 1.82 1.00 -25.61
C VAL A 156 1.76 1.67 -26.99
N GLN A 157 0.98 2.75 -27.12
CA GLN A 157 0.89 3.50 -28.38
C GLN A 157 2.25 4.10 -28.76
N LYS A 158 2.95 4.73 -27.81
CA LYS A 158 4.27 5.32 -28.05
C LYS A 158 5.31 4.28 -28.49
N ARG A 159 5.28 3.07 -27.91
CA ARG A 159 6.12 1.93 -28.33
C ARG A 159 5.85 1.52 -29.78
N GLN A 160 4.58 1.45 -30.18
CA GLN A 160 4.20 1.10 -31.56
C GLN A 160 4.67 2.15 -32.56
N ASP A 161 4.59 3.43 -32.21
CA ASP A 161 5.04 4.53 -33.07
C ASP A 161 6.58 4.59 -33.19
N GLN A 162 7.31 4.35 -32.09
CA GLN A 162 8.78 4.27 -32.10
C GLN A 162 9.30 3.07 -32.91
N SER A 163 8.62 1.91 -32.82
CA SER A 163 8.97 0.74 -33.63
C SER A 163 8.83 1.00 -35.13
N LYS A 164 7.94 1.90 -35.55
CA LYS A 164 7.76 2.28 -36.95
C LYS A 164 8.80 3.30 -37.43
N ASN A 165 9.21 4.22 -36.56
CA ASN A 165 10.08 5.35 -36.92
C ASN A 165 11.60 5.12 -36.71
N LYS A 166 12.05 3.94 -36.26
CA LYS A 166 13.48 3.61 -35.99
C LYS A 166 14.23 4.67 -35.16
N SER A 167 13.53 5.48 -34.37
CA SER A 167 14.14 6.45 -33.47
C SER A 167 14.40 5.78 -32.13
N VAL A 168 15.67 5.72 -31.72
CA VAL A 168 16.07 5.23 -30.40
C VAL A 168 15.93 6.40 -29.42
N ASP A 169 14.88 6.37 -28.61
CA ASP A 169 14.67 7.36 -27.56
C ASP A 169 15.49 6.95 -26.30
N PRO A 170 16.26 7.85 -25.67
CA PRO A 170 17.05 7.54 -24.46
C PRO A 170 16.22 7.04 -23.26
N LEU A 171 14.90 7.28 -23.28
CA LEU A 171 13.93 6.90 -22.23
C LEU A 171 13.39 5.47 -22.32
N GLN A 172 14.00 4.59 -23.14
CA GLN A 172 13.62 3.16 -23.22
C GLN A 172 13.58 2.44 -21.86
N ASN A 173 14.27 2.96 -20.83
CA ASN A 173 14.36 2.37 -19.50
C ASN A 173 13.43 2.99 -18.45
N ASN A 174 12.37 3.70 -18.85
CA ASN A 174 11.38 4.22 -17.89
C ASN A 174 10.60 3.07 -17.20
N LEU A 175 9.96 3.39 -16.08
CA LEU A 175 9.31 2.39 -15.23
C LEU A 175 8.18 1.64 -15.98
N ILE A 176 7.34 2.38 -16.71
CA ILE A 176 6.22 1.77 -17.43
C ILE A 176 6.70 0.81 -18.51
N ASN A 177 7.78 1.16 -19.21
CA ASN A 177 8.37 0.28 -20.20
C ASN A 177 8.94 -0.98 -19.54
N SER A 178 9.69 -0.83 -18.45
CA SER A 178 10.21 -1.99 -17.74
C SER A 178 9.11 -2.90 -17.17
N LEU A 179 7.94 -2.36 -16.81
CA LEU A 179 6.80 -3.18 -16.38
C LEU A 179 6.17 -3.93 -17.57
N LEU A 180 5.95 -3.25 -18.69
CA LEU A 180 5.42 -3.84 -19.92
C LEU A 180 6.31 -4.94 -20.51
N ASP A 181 7.63 -4.89 -20.26
CA ASP A 181 8.56 -5.93 -20.76
C ASP A 181 8.53 -7.21 -19.93
N ASN A 182 8.00 -7.17 -18.71
CA ASN A 182 8.01 -8.33 -17.80
C ASN A 182 6.61 -8.80 -17.40
N ILE A 183 5.54 -8.10 -17.81
CA ILE A 183 4.16 -8.38 -17.43
C ILE A 183 3.28 -8.25 -18.67
N ASP A 184 2.69 -9.38 -19.09
CA ASP A 184 1.82 -9.43 -20.28
C ASP A 184 0.45 -8.77 -20.04
N ASP A 185 -0.07 -8.85 -18.82
CA ASP A 185 -1.38 -8.31 -18.47
C ASP A 185 -1.33 -6.81 -18.21
N HIS A 186 -1.91 -6.04 -19.13
CA HIS A 186 -2.00 -4.58 -19.06
C HIS A 186 -2.73 -4.07 -17.80
N THR A 187 -3.66 -4.85 -17.24
CA THR A 187 -4.35 -4.47 -16.00
C THR A 187 -3.43 -4.59 -14.79
N VAL A 188 -2.56 -5.59 -14.78
CA VAL A 188 -1.53 -5.77 -13.74
C VAL A 188 -0.46 -4.69 -13.87
N VAL A 189 -0.07 -4.33 -15.10
CA VAL A 189 0.83 -3.20 -15.37
C VAL A 189 0.21 -1.87 -14.88
N ALA A 190 -1.08 -1.64 -15.16
CA ALA A 190 -1.79 -0.46 -14.69
C ALA A 190 -1.79 -0.41 -13.16
N ASP A 191 -2.12 -1.51 -12.50
CA ASP A 191 -2.09 -1.59 -11.03
C ASP A 191 -0.69 -1.32 -10.47
N ALA A 192 0.36 -1.91 -11.06
CA ALA A 192 1.74 -1.68 -10.66
C ALA A 192 2.14 -0.20 -10.81
N ALA A 193 1.85 0.40 -11.96
CA ALA A 193 2.10 1.82 -12.23
C ALA A 193 1.37 2.72 -11.21
N MET A 194 0.10 2.47 -10.94
CA MET A 194 -0.65 3.25 -9.96
C MET A 194 -0.05 3.15 -8.55
N ASN A 195 0.43 1.97 -8.15
CA ASN A 195 1.10 1.79 -6.87
C ASN A 195 2.41 2.58 -6.78
N TYR A 196 3.26 2.52 -7.80
CA TYR A 196 4.50 3.29 -7.84
C TYR A 196 4.25 4.80 -7.86
N LEU A 197 3.27 5.24 -8.65
CA LEU A 197 2.86 6.65 -8.69
C LEU A 197 2.39 7.10 -7.31
N SER A 198 1.54 6.32 -6.64
CA SER A 198 1.06 6.64 -5.30
C SER A 198 2.20 6.73 -4.26
N ALA A 199 3.15 5.81 -4.31
CA ALA A 199 4.30 5.82 -3.39
C ALA A 199 5.22 7.01 -3.61
N ALA A 200 5.32 7.51 -4.86
CA ALA A 200 6.18 8.64 -5.20
C ALA A 200 5.51 9.99 -4.93
N SER A 201 4.19 10.11 -5.12
CA SER A 201 3.45 11.35 -4.89
C SER A 201 3.07 11.58 -3.42
N GLN A 202 3.13 10.54 -2.57
CA GLN A 202 2.58 10.56 -1.21
C GLN A 202 3.60 10.85 -0.09
N TRP A 203 4.71 11.55 -0.41
CA TRP A 203 5.61 12.12 0.62
C TRP A 203 5.29 13.58 0.98
N GLY A 204 4.11 14.08 0.61
CA GLY A 204 3.52 15.27 1.22
C GLY A 204 2.90 14.92 2.58
N PRO A 205 3.00 15.79 3.60
CA PRO A 205 2.49 15.47 4.93
C PRO A 205 1.01 15.10 4.86
N ILE A 206 0.64 14.12 5.68
CA ILE A 206 -0.71 13.80 6.08
C ILE A 206 -1.48 15.12 6.27
N GLY A 207 -2.33 15.44 5.29
CA GLY A 207 -3.24 16.56 5.35
C GLY A 207 -2.78 17.83 4.63
N ARG A 208 -3.25 17.98 3.39
CA ARG A 208 -4.24 19.04 3.19
C ARG A 208 -5.48 18.62 3.98
N ARG A 209 -5.53 18.96 5.27
CA ARG A 209 -6.82 19.30 5.87
C ARG A 209 -7.27 20.54 5.11
N GLN A 210 -7.92 20.35 3.96
CA GLN A 210 -8.97 21.28 3.63
C GLN A 210 -9.83 21.32 4.90
N PRO A 211 -10.04 22.48 5.55
CA PRO A 211 -11.06 22.55 6.60
C PRO A 211 -12.29 21.91 5.97
N PRO A 212 -12.92 20.90 6.60
CA PRO A 212 -14.03 20.18 5.99
C PRO A 212 -14.98 21.25 5.49
N ARG A 213 -15.03 21.43 4.16
CA ARG A 213 -15.99 22.33 3.57
C ARG A 213 -17.29 21.67 3.97
N TYR A 214 -18.03 22.33 4.86
CA TYR A 214 -19.27 21.82 5.41
C TYR A 214 -20.27 21.82 4.24
N ASN A 215 -20.13 20.87 3.33
CA ASN A 215 -21.20 20.46 2.45
C ASN A 215 -22.22 19.93 3.43
N ARG A 216 -23.17 20.80 3.80
CA ARG A 216 -24.33 20.45 4.59
C ARG A 216 -24.91 19.24 3.90
N PHE A 217 -24.68 18.09 4.54
CA PHE A 217 -24.87 16.79 3.96
C PHE A 217 -26.39 16.67 3.79
N ASN A 218 -26.95 16.84 2.58
CA ASN A 218 -28.39 16.62 2.37
C ASN A 218 -28.84 15.22 2.85
N ARG A 219 -27.88 14.29 3.01
CA ARG A 219 -28.04 12.95 3.56
C ARG A 219 -28.15 12.92 5.10
N THR A 220 -27.64 13.87 5.88
CA THR A 220 -27.95 13.92 7.33
C THR A 220 -29.39 14.33 7.57
N GLN A 221 -29.96 15.21 6.72
CA GLN A 221 -31.39 15.52 6.74
C GLN A 221 -32.25 14.26 6.42
N GLN A 222 -31.83 13.44 5.46
CA GLN A 222 -32.50 12.18 5.12
C GLN A 222 -32.39 11.14 6.24
N ILE A 223 -31.22 10.97 6.84
CA ILE A 223 -31.02 10.05 7.98
C ILE A 223 -31.79 10.53 9.21
N TYR A 224 -31.82 11.84 9.47
CA TYR A 224 -32.61 12.45 10.53
C TYR A 224 -34.11 12.20 10.32
N ASN A 225 -34.60 12.41 9.09
CA ASN A 225 -35.98 12.11 8.74
C ASN A 225 -36.28 10.62 8.92
N LEU A 226 -35.44 9.72 8.42
CA LEU A 226 -35.59 8.26 8.57
C LEU A 226 -35.57 7.82 10.04
N TRP A 227 -34.72 8.44 10.87
CA TRP A 227 -34.66 8.19 12.32
C TRP A 227 -35.97 8.52 13.03
N HIS A 228 -36.66 9.59 12.61
CA HIS A 228 -37.91 10.00 13.24
C HIS A 228 -39.18 9.40 12.59
N THR A 229 -39.14 9.01 11.31
CA THR A 229 -40.32 8.48 10.58
C THR A 229 -40.37 6.97 10.48
N SER A 230 -39.25 6.25 10.55
CA SER A 230 -39.22 4.80 10.35
C SER A 230 -38.84 4.04 11.64
N PRO A 231 -39.79 3.32 12.27
CA PRO A 231 -39.50 2.47 13.41
C PRO A 231 -38.49 1.36 13.08
N SER A 232 -38.59 0.74 11.90
CA SER A 232 -37.68 -0.32 11.46
C SER A 232 -36.24 0.18 11.28
N PHE A 233 -36.05 1.43 10.82
CA PHE A 233 -34.72 2.04 10.75
C PHE A 233 -34.10 2.22 12.16
N ARG A 234 -34.88 2.64 13.15
CA ARG A 234 -34.42 2.78 14.55
C ARG A 234 -34.02 1.44 15.16
N TYR A 235 -34.85 0.41 14.97
CA TYR A 235 -34.52 -0.95 15.43
C TYR A 235 -33.30 -1.52 14.70
N GLY A 236 -33.15 -1.24 13.40
CA GLY A 236 -31.97 -1.63 12.63
C GLY A 236 -30.69 -0.98 13.15
N VAL A 237 -30.69 0.33 13.37
CA VAL A 237 -29.52 1.04 13.92
C VAL A 237 -29.24 0.62 15.35
N GLY A 238 -30.28 0.45 16.18
CA GLY A 238 -30.15 -0.08 17.54
C GLY A 238 -29.55 -1.48 17.56
N GLY A 239 -30.02 -2.37 16.68
CA GLY A 239 -29.49 -3.73 16.53
C GLY A 239 -28.04 -3.75 16.09
N VAL A 240 -27.66 -2.90 15.12
CA VAL A 240 -26.25 -2.74 14.69
C VAL A 240 -25.39 -2.18 15.82
N GLY A 241 -25.88 -1.20 16.58
CA GLY A 241 -25.17 -0.63 17.73
C GLY A 241 -24.93 -1.64 18.84
N VAL A 242 -25.96 -2.41 19.22
CA VAL A 242 -25.85 -3.49 20.21
C VAL A 242 -24.93 -4.59 19.68
N GLY A 243 -25.11 -5.05 18.45
CA GLY A 243 -24.28 -6.08 17.84
C GLY A 243 -22.81 -5.66 17.74
N GLY A 244 -22.54 -4.41 17.36
CA GLY A 244 -21.20 -3.84 17.32
C GLY A 244 -20.56 -3.71 18.71
N GLY A 245 -21.33 -3.29 19.71
CA GLY A 245 -20.87 -3.22 21.10
C GLY A 245 -20.56 -4.59 21.71
N VAL A 246 -21.42 -5.57 21.48
CA VAL A 246 -21.19 -6.97 21.87
C VAL A 246 -19.97 -7.53 21.15
N PHE A 247 -19.86 -7.33 19.84
CA PHE A 247 -18.71 -7.77 19.07
C PHE A 247 -17.42 -7.14 19.59
N TYR A 248 -17.41 -5.83 19.82
CA TYR A 248 -16.25 -5.15 20.38
C TYR A 248 -15.84 -5.74 21.72
N TYR A 249 -16.79 -5.91 22.64
CA TYR A 249 -16.51 -6.42 23.98
C TYR A 249 -16.00 -7.86 23.99
N VAL A 250 -16.58 -8.75 23.18
CA VAL A 250 -16.16 -10.17 23.08
C VAL A 250 -14.76 -10.30 22.47
N ASN A 251 -14.34 -9.33 21.64
CA ASN A 251 -13.04 -9.31 21.00
C ASN A 251 -12.02 -8.42 21.75
N LEU A 252 -12.28 -8.05 23.02
CA LEU A 252 -11.28 -7.39 23.87
C LEU A 252 -10.43 -8.43 24.58
N GLU A 253 -9.13 -8.40 24.30
CA GLU A 253 -8.13 -9.29 24.89
C GLU A 253 -7.19 -8.49 25.80
N ARG A 254 -6.74 -9.09 26.91
CA ARG A 254 -5.72 -8.49 27.78
C ARG A 254 -4.33 -8.99 27.38
N VAL A 255 -3.41 -8.06 27.12
CA VAL A 255 -2.04 -8.41 26.76
C VAL A 255 -1.27 -8.94 27.98
N PRO A 256 -0.61 -10.11 27.89
CA PRO A 256 -0.08 -10.87 29.05
C PRO A 256 1.03 -10.17 29.87
N VAL A 257 1.61 -9.08 29.39
CA VAL A 257 2.68 -8.35 30.12
C VAL A 257 2.26 -6.94 30.53
N SER A 258 1.49 -6.24 29.71
CA SER A 258 1.14 -4.83 29.95
C SER A 258 -0.20 -4.63 30.66
N GLY A 259 -1.05 -5.67 30.71
CA GLY A 259 -2.42 -5.58 31.25
C GLY A 259 -3.37 -4.67 30.45
N ARG A 260 -2.89 -4.08 29.34
CA ARG A 260 -3.66 -3.21 28.45
C ARG A 260 -4.69 -4.04 27.68
N LEU A 261 -5.91 -3.52 27.57
CA LEU A 261 -6.94 -4.06 26.69
C LEU A 261 -6.63 -3.70 25.24
N ARG A 262 -6.58 -4.71 24.37
CA ARG A 262 -6.52 -4.54 22.92
C ARG A 262 -7.75 -5.17 22.30
N PHE A 263 -8.26 -4.57 21.24
CA PHE A 263 -9.28 -5.19 20.41
C PHE A 263 -8.57 -6.12 19.41
N ASN A 264 -8.89 -7.41 19.46
CA ASN A 264 -8.40 -8.44 18.56
C ASN A 264 -9.61 -9.20 18.00
N CYS A 265 -9.95 -8.95 16.74
CA CYS A 265 -11.05 -9.61 16.04
C CYS A 265 -10.61 -10.80 15.18
N VAL A 266 -9.36 -11.22 15.33
CA VAL A 266 -8.82 -12.41 14.70
C VAL A 266 -8.94 -13.54 15.73
N SER A 267 -9.64 -14.61 15.37
CA SER A 267 -9.76 -15.78 16.24
C SER A 267 -8.43 -16.50 16.38
N GLU A 268 -8.10 -16.97 17.58
CA GLU A 268 -6.88 -17.77 17.86
C GLU A 268 -6.71 -18.91 16.85
N GLY A 269 -7.75 -19.71 16.58
CA GLY A 269 -7.68 -20.80 15.60
C GLY A 269 -7.52 -20.38 14.13
N TYR A 270 -7.71 -19.10 13.78
CA TYR A 270 -7.33 -18.57 12.46
C TYR A 270 -5.87 -18.12 12.48
N GLU A 271 -5.42 -17.48 13.56
CA GLU A 271 -4.03 -17.08 13.76
C GLU A 271 -3.10 -18.31 13.73
N GLU A 272 -3.45 -19.38 14.44
CA GLU A 272 -2.74 -20.66 14.43
C GLU A 272 -2.64 -21.27 13.02
N ARG A 273 -3.76 -21.34 12.28
CA ARG A 273 -3.75 -21.89 10.90
C ARG A 273 -2.96 -21.03 9.93
N ALA A 274 -3.08 -19.71 10.03
CA ALA A 274 -2.35 -18.79 9.19
C ALA A 274 -0.84 -18.88 9.47
N ALA A 275 -0.47 -18.97 10.75
CA ALA A 275 0.91 -19.16 11.16
C ALA A 275 1.46 -20.52 10.74
N GLU A 276 0.69 -21.60 10.87
CA GLU A 276 1.11 -22.93 10.44
C GLU A 276 1.30 -22.99 8.91
N GLN A 277 0.38 -22.40 8.14
CA GLN A 277 0.55 -22.26 6.69
C GLN A 277 1.83 -21.49 6.35
N GLN A 278 2.07 -20.37 7.03
CA GLN A 278 3.27 -19.58 6.84
C GLN A 278 4.53 -20.38 7.20
N PHE A 279 4.51 -21.11 8.32
CA PHE A 279 5.60 -21.95 8.76
C PHE A 279 5.94 -23.03 7.72
N GLN A 280 4.93 -23.72 7.21
CA GLN A 280 5.10 -24.75 6.18
C GLN A 280 5.70 -24.17 4.89
N MET A 281 5.26 -22.98 4.46
CA MET A 281 5.84 -22.30 3.29
C MET A 281 7.33 -22.02 3.48
N VAL A 282 7.72 -21.50 4.65
CA VAL A 282 9.14 -21.25 4.95
C VAL A 282 9.95 -22.55 5.01
N MET A 283 9.41 -23.58 5.66
CA MET A 283 10.11 -24.87 5.75
C MET A 283 10.26 -25.56 4.39
N GLN A 284 9.33 -25.35 3.46
CA GLN A 284 9.45 -25.81 2.08
C GLN A 284 10.49 -25.00 1.29
N GLU A 285 10.48 -23.67 1.39
CA GLU A 285 11.43 -22.80 0.69
C GLU A 285 12.88 -23.11 1.09
N PHE A 286 13.13 -23.32 2.38
CA PHE A 286 14.46 -23.60 2.93
C PHE A 286 14.71 -25.08 3.19
N GLN A 287 13.94 -25.99 2.57
CA GLN A 287 14.09 -27.43 2.74
C GLN A 287 15.53 -27.85 2.35
N GLY A 288 16.28 -28.39 3.33
CA GLY A 288 17.69 -28.78 3.17
C GLY A 288 18.73 -27.75 3.65
N ARG A 289 18.33 -26.50 3.95
CA ARG A 289 19.17 -25.49 4.63
C ARG A 289 18.85 -25.32 6.11
N VAL A 290 17.82 -26.02 6.60
CA VAL A 290 17.48 -26.05 8.03
C VAL A 290 18.56 -26.85 8.77
N LEU A 291 19.24 -26.19 9.71
CA LEU A 291 20.29 -26.79 10.50
C LEU A 291 19.72 -27.78 11.52
N SER A 292 20.43 -28.89 11.71
CA SER A 292 20.04 -29.87 12.74
C SER A 292 20.11 -29.26 14.14
N PRO A 293 19.34 -29.79 15.12
CA PRO A 293 19.37 -29.32 16.50
C PRO A 293 20.77 -29.37 17.15
N ASN A 294 21.65 -30.27 16.67
CA ASN A 294 22.99 -30.46 17.21
C ASN A 294 24.04 -29.49 16.64
N HIS A 295 23.70 -28.72 15.60
CA HIS A 295 24.60 -27.75 14.99
C HIS A 295 25.03 -26.67 16.02
N PRO A 296 26.29 -26.18 16.01
CA PRO A 296 26.76 -25.15 16.95
C PRO A 296 25.88 -23.90 16.99
N SER A 297 25.43 -23.41 15.82
CA SER A 297 24.53 -22.26 15.71
C SER A 297 23.16 -22.53 16.32
N SER A 298 22.56 -23.71 16.09
CA SER A 298 21.27 -24.11 16.67
C SER A 298 21.34 -24.18 18.20
N ARG A 299 22.43 -24.73 18.74
CA ARG A 299 22.67 -24.77 20.19
C ARG A 299 22.87 -23.39 20.81
N LEU A 300 23.55 -22.49 20.10
CA LEU A 300 23.74 -21.11 20.55
C LEU A 300 22.39 -20.38 20.63
N VAL A 301 21.58 -20.45 19.57
CA VAL A 301 20.26 -19.81 19.51
C VAL A 301 19.33 -20.38 20.59
N ASN A 302 19.29 -21.71 20.76
CA ASN A 302 18.48 -22.34 21.81
C ASN A 302 18.90 -21.87 23.21
N ARG A 303 20.21 -21.80 23.50
CA ARG A 303 20.69 -21.31 24.80
C ARG A 303 20.32 -19.85 25.06
N VAL A 304 20.30 -19.01 24.04
CA VAL A 304 19.86 -17.61 24.18
C VAL A 304 18.35 -17.56 24.44
N LEU A 305 17.55 -18.33 23.69
CA LEU A 305 16.10 -18.35 23.85
C LEU A 305 15.65 -18.95 25.19
N GLU A 306 16.31 -20.00 25.69
CA GLU A 306 16.08 -20.54 27.03
C GLU A 306 16.23 -19.47 28.13
N ARG A 307 17.07 -18.44 27.91
CA ARG A 307 17.23 -17.32 28.84
C ARG A 307 16.19 -16.21 28.63
N LEU A 308 15.66 -16.06 27.41
CA LEU A 308 14.74 -14.99 27.05
C LEU A 308 13.26 -15.35 27.27
N ILE A 309 12.86 -16.61 27.04
CA ILE A 309 11.48 -17.08 27.18
C ILE A 309 10.94 -16.85 28.61
N PRO A 310 11.68 -17.15 29.70
CA PRO A 310 11.21 -16.87 31.05
C PRO A 310 11.05 -15.36 31.35
N ALA A 311 11.81 -14.52 30.65
CA ALA A 311 11.78 -13.06 30.85
C ALA A 311 10.74 -12.35 29.97
N SER A 312 10.12 -13.05 29.00
CA SER A 312 9.16 -12.45 28.06
C SER A 312 7.72 -12.48 28.58
N GLY A 313 7.42 -13.22 29.66
CA GLY A 313 6.05 -13.43 30.16
C GLY A 313 5.19 -14.29 29.24
N LEU A 314 5.82 -15.14 28.41
CA LEU A 314 5.20 -16.08 27.46
C LEU A 314 5.57 -17.54 27.80
N ASP A 315 5.78 -17.82 29.08
CA ASP A 315 6.17 -19.10 29.66
C ASP A 315 5.13 -20.22 29.46
N GLY A 316 3.87 -19.86 29.21
CA GLY A 316 2.78 -20.79 28.90
C GLY A 316 2.68 -21.24 27.44
N GLN A 317 3.47 -20.68 26.51
CA GLN A 317 3.40 -21.00 25.07
C GLN A 317 4.46 -22.03 24.67
N LYS A 318 4.13 -22.89 23.69
CA LYS A 318 5.07 -23.88 23.14
C LYS A 318 5.93 -23.22 22.07
N TRP A 319 7.21 -23.03 22.37
CA TRP A 319 8.17 -22.44 21.45
C TRP A 319 8.91 -23.52 20.66
N GLU A 320 8.94 -23.38 19.34
CA GLU A 320 9.79 -24.18 18.45
C GLU A 320 10.80 -23.27 17.73
N VAL A 321 12.06 -23.70 17.71
CA VAL A 321 13.16 -22.91 17.15
C VAL A 321 13.77 -23.67 15.97
N ARG A 322 13.78 -23.01 14.81
CA ARG A 322 14.43 -23.50 13.59
C ARG A 322 15.49 -22.50 13.15
N VAL A 323 16.71 -22.99 12.92
CA VAL A 323 17.81 -22.16 12.41
C VAL A 323 18.06 -22.52 10.96
N ILE A 324 18.07 -21.50 10.10
CA ILE A 324 18.26 -21.63 8.65
C ILE A 324 19.65 -21.10 8.32
N ASP A 325 20.41 -21.87 7.54
CA ASP A 325 21.70 -21.43 7.00
C ASP A 325 21.49 -20.68 5.68
N ASP A 326 21.41 -19.35 5.77
CA ASP A 326 21.32 -18.45 4.62
C ASP A 326 22.42 -17.37 4.70
N PRO A 327 23.48 -17.45 3.87
CA PRO A 327 24.55 -16.46 3.88
C PRO A 327 24.12 -15.08 3.36
N GLU A 328 23.01 -14.99 2.62
CA GLU A 328 22.50 -13.72 2.08
C GLU A 328 21.64 -12.94 3.09
N GLN A 329 21.08 -13.61 4.11
CA GLN A 329 20.10 -13.01 5.02
C GLN A 329 20.41 -13.28 6.50
N LYS A 330 20.55 -12.21 7.30
CA LYS A 330 20.76 -12.28 8.75
C LYS A 330 19.55 -11.73 9.51
N ASN A 331 18.43 -12.44 9.49
CA ASN A 331 17.21 -12.04 10.21
C ASN A 331 16.64 -13.20 11.03
N ALA A 332 15.97 -12.88 12.14
CA ALA A 332 15.13 -13.80 12.90
C ALA A 332 13.69 -13.34 12.81
N PHE A 333 12.74 -14.27 12.75
CA PHE A 333 11.32 -13.96 12.77
C PHE A 333 10.60 -14.91 13.74
N VAL A 334 9.46 -14.45 14.24
CA VAL A 334 8.59 -15.18 15.16
C VAL A 334 7.25 -15.32 14.48
N MET A 335 6.71 -16.53 14.46
CA MET A 335 5.33 -16.80 14.06
C MET A 335 4.52 -17.08 15.32
N PRO A 336 3.28 -16.57 15.42
CA PRO A 336 2.41 -16.92 16.54
C PRO A 336 2.13 -18.43 16.49
N GLY A 337 2.17 -19.09 17.64
CA GLY A 337 2.02 -20.54 17.78
C GLY A 337 0.82 -20.91 18.61
#